data_AF-A0A7L1LSA8-F1
#
_entry.id   AF-A0A7L1LSA8-F1
#
_cell.length_a   1.000
_cell.length_b   1.000
_cell.length_c   1.000
_cell.angle_alpha   90.00
_cell.angle_beta   90.00
_cell.angle_gamma   90.00
#
_symmetry.space_group_name_H-M   'P 1'
#
loop_
_entity.id
_entity.type
_entity.pdbx_description
1 polymer ?
#
loop_
_entity_poly.entity_id
_entity_poly.type
_entity_poly.pdbx_seq_one_letter_code
_entity_poly.pdbx_strand_id
1 'polypeptide(L)'
;GICPDPPVTEFADVTAEMYPLQTKLFYKCDPGYDREAGAYPGIQCKSEQQGAVWKYRSFKCLDKKNSSSTAPMMELEPTQQPEREPRSPAPQKQDLSESEQKDFCGPPRTVAHASISLPQQHYVGQVLHFKCQAGYDKRAPTSGSRTCREVNGKIFWTSLDIRCTNGS
;
A
#
# COMPACT_ATOMS: atom_id res chain seq x y z
N GLY A 1 8.74 15.51 14.26
CA GLY A 1 7.42 16.14 14.43
C GLY A 1 6.34 15.47 13.59
N ILE A 2 5.13 16.06 13.59
CA ILE A 2 4.01 15.65 12.70
C ILE A 2 4.18 16.34 11.35
N CYS A 3 3.98 15.61 10.27
CA CYS A 3 4.03 16.14 8.92
C CYS A 3 2.67 16.72 8.51
N PRO A 4 2.68 17.78 7.68
CA PRO A 4 1.44 18.25 7.06
C PRO A 4 0.87 17.16 6.14
N ASP A 5 -0.40 17.31 5.76
CA ASP A 5 -1.01 16.41 4.78
C ASP A 5 -0.20 16.43 3.47
N PRO A 6 0.09 15.26 2.89
CA PRO A 6 0.83 15.19 1.64
C PRO A 6 0.00 15.86 0.53
N PRO A 7 0.63 16.69 -0.34
CA PRO A 7 -0.08 17.26 -1.47
C PRO A 7 -0.68 16.14 -2.33
N VAL A 8 -1.97 16.27 -2.65
CA VAL A 8 -2.69 15.28 -3.46
C VAL A 8 -1.98 15.12 -4.80
N THR A 9 -1.73 13.87 -5.19
CA THR A 9 -1.24 13.54 -6.52
C THR A 9 -2.38 12.82 -7.23
N GLU A 10 -2.99 13.49 -8.19
CA GLU A 10 -4.15 12.94 -8.92
C GLU A 10 -3.76 11.66 -9.66
N PHE A 11 -4.68 10.69 -9.69
CA PHE A 11 -4.53 9.41 -10.40
C PHE A 11 -3.30 8.58 -9.99
N ALA A 12 -2.86 8.71 -8.74
CA ALA A 12 -1.78 7.91 -8.16
C ALA A 12 -2.24 7.13 -6.92
N ASP A 13 -1.84 5.86 -6.85
CA ASP A 13 -1.89 5.08 -5.63
C ASP A 13 -0.72 5.48 -4.73
N VAL A 14 -0.98 5.65 -3.44
CA VAL A 14 0.02 6.13 -2.48
C VAL A 14 0.13 5.14 -1.31
N THR A 15 1.34 4.70 -1.02
CA THR A 15 1.67 3.81 0.11
C THR A 15 2.82 4.39 0.93
N ALA A 16 2.96 4.03 2.20
CA ALA A 16 4.14 4.37 2.97
C ALA A 16 5.09 3.17 3.03
N GLU A 17 6.40 3.44 3.12
CA GLU A 17 7.41 2.38 3.30
C GLU A 17 7.35 1.78 4.70
N MET A 18 7.18 2.65 5.70
CA MET A 18 7.19 2.29 7.11
C MET A 18 5.98 2.91 7.81
N TYR A 19 5.39 2.13 8.70
CA TYR A 19 4.23 2.51 9.50
C TYR A 19 4.55 2.29 10.98
N PRO A 20 4.45 3.32 11.83
CA PRO A 20 4.74 3.17 13.25
C PRO A 20 3.74 2.22 13.92
N LEU A 21 4.15 1.66 15.05
CA LEU A 21 3.26 0.89 15.91
C LEU A 21 1.93 1.61 16.16
N GLN A 22 0.87 0.81 16.31
CA GLN A 22 -0.52 1.25 16.48
C GLN A 22 -1.19 1.87 15.26
N THR A 23 -0.46 2.10 14.15
CA THR A 23 -1.08 2.58 12.90
C THR A 23 -2.22 1.67 12.47
N LYS A 24 -3.37 2.26 12.15
CA LYS A 24 -4.54 1.56 11.61
C LYS A 24 -4.75 1.99 10.15
N LEU A 25 -4.88 1.00 9.28
CA LEU A 25 -5.20 1.22 7.86
C LEU A 25 -6.46 0.44 7.52
N PHE A 26 -7.13 0.86 6.45
CA PHE A 26 -8.35 0.22 5.99
C PHE A 26 -8.25 -0.10 4.50
N TYR A 27 -8.54 -1.35 4.14
CA TYR A 27 -8.73 -1.69 2.74
C TYR A 27 -10.08 -1.20 2.25
N LYS A 28 -10.11 -0.76 0.99
CA LYS A 28 -11.30 -0.36 0.26
C LYS A 28 -11.34 -1.14 -1.05
N CYS A 29 -12.47 -1.78 -1.34
CA CYS A 29 -12.62 -2.48 -2.62
C CYS A 29 -12.65 -1.49 -3.79
N ASP A 30 -12.06 -1.89 -4.90
CA ASP A 30 -12.03 -1.13 -6.13
C ASP A 30 -13.44 -1.08 -6.78
N PRO A 31 -13.73 -0.08 -7.62
CA PRO A 31 -15.02 -0.01 -8.31
C PRO A 31 -15.34 -1.31 -9.07
N GLY A 32 -16.56 -1.84 -8.86
CA GLY A 32 -16.99 -3.11 -9.45
C GLY A 32 -16.89 -4.32 -8.52
N TYR A 33 -16.26 -4.15 -7.36
CA TYR A 33 -16.13 -5.19 -6.35
C TYR A 33 -16.74 -4.75 -5.03
N ASP A 34 -17.37 -5.69 -4.32
CA ASP A 34 -17.95 -5.46 -3.00
C ASP A 34 -17.22 -6.30 -1.95
N ARG A 35 -17.13 -5.74 -0.74
CA ARG A 35 -16.56 -6.43 0.41
C ARG A 35 -17.44 -7.62 0.79
N GLU A 36 -16.83 -8.77 1.01
CA GLU A 36 -17.52 -9.96 1.54
C GLU A 36 -18.26 -9.60 2.85
N ALA A 37 -19.50 -10.09 2.99
CA ALA A 37 -20.33 -9.81 4.16
C ALA A 37 -19.61 -10.28 5.44
N GLY A 38 -19.58 -9.42 6.47
CA GLY A 38 -18.88 -9.70 7.74
C GLY A 38 -17.35 -9.54 7.72
N ALA A 39 -16.72 -9.33 6.56
CA ALA A 39 -15.26 -9.17 6.50
C ALA A 39 -14.78 -7.83 7.10
N TYR A 40 -13.75 -7.80 7.93
CA TYR A 40 -13.25 -6.55 8.53
C TYR A 40 -12.12 -5.95 7.69
N PRO A 41 -12.24 -4.71 7.18
CA PRO A 41 -11.23 -4.10 6.30
C PRO A 41 -10.01 -3.55 7.03
N GLY A 42 -10.06 -3.45 8.36
CA GLY A 42 -9.01 -2.80 9.14
C GLY A 42 -7.82 -3.72 9.41
N ILE A 43 -6.62 -3.15 9.32
CA ILE A 43 -5.38 -3.76 9.78
C ILE A 43 -4.69 -2.84 10.78
N GLN A 44 -3.93 -3.42 11.70
CA GLN A 44 -3.20 -2.64 12.70
C GLN A 44 -1.76 -3.11 12.84
N CYS A 45 -0.83 -2.17 12.86
CA CYS A 45 0.58 -2.45 13.14
C CYS A 45 0.74 -2.68 14.66
N LYS A 46 1.23 -3.87 15.05
CA LYS A 46 1.44 -4.23 16.47
C LYS A 46 2.86 -4.73 16.69
N SER A 47 3.37 -4.52 17.90
CA SER A 47 4.64 -5.11 18.33
C SER A 47 4.43 -6.57 18.69
N GLU A 48 5.31 -7.43 18.19
CA GLU A 48 5.42 -8.84 18.52
C GLU A 48 6.87 -9.16 18.90
N GLN A 49 7.13 -10.36 19.45
CA GLN A 49 8.46 -10.75 19.95
C GLN A 49 9.60 -10.60 18.92
N GLN A 50 9.26 -10.75 17.63
CA GLN A 50 10.21 -10.68 16.50
C GLN A 50 10.19 -9.32 15.78
N GLY A 51 9.44 -8.34 16.28
CA GLY A 51 9.31 -7.01 15.68
C GLY A 51 7.86 -6.61 15.38
N ALA A 52 7.69 -5.50 14.69
CA ALA A 52 6.39 -4.97 14.31
C ALA A 52 5.76 -5.77 13.16
N VAL A 53 4.51 -6.22 13.35
CA VAL A 53 3.76 -7.03 12.39
C VAL A 53 2.35 -6.49 12.20
N TRP A 54 1.88 -6.49 10.95
CA TRP A 54 0.49 -6.21 10.62
C TRP A 54 -0.44 -7.33 11.12
N LYS A 55 -1.41 -6.98 11.95
CA LYS A 55 -2.51 -7.87 12.32
C LYS A 55 -3.64 -7.76 11.31
N TYR A 56 -3.87 -8.85 10.60
CA TYR A 56 -4.92 -8.99 9.59
C TYR A 56 -6.16 -9.70 10.14
N ARG A 57 -7.31 -9.41 9.53
CA ARG A 57 -8.51 -10.24 9.59
C ARG A 57 -8.86 -10.75 8.19
N SER A 58 -9.80 -11.68 8.08
CA SER A 58 -10.31 -12.10 6.78
C SER A 58 -10.94 -10.91 6.06
N PHE A 59 -10.41 -10.61 4.88
CA PHE A 59 -10.88 -9.54 4.01
C PHE A 59 -10.69 -9.94 2.55
N LYS A 60 -11.78 -9.88 1.79
CA LYS A 60 -11.84 -10.20 0.35
C LYS A 60 -12.84 -9.26 -0.33
N CYS A 61 -12.53 -8.91 -1.57
CA CYS A 61 -13.42 -8.19 -2.46
C CYS A 61 -13.93 -9.17 -3.53
N LEU A 62 -15.25 -9.25 -3.68
CA LEU A 62 -15.94 -10.15 -4.59
C LEU A 62 -16.54 -9.33 -5.75
N ASP A 63 -16.59 -9.91 -6.94
CA ASP A 63 -17.26 -9.26 -8.07
C ASP A 63 -18.74 -9.04 -7.73
N LYS A 64 -19.24 -7.83 -8.00
CA LYS A 64 -20.65 -7.47 -7.75
C LYS A 64 -21.64 -8.47 -8.34
N LYS A 65 -21.31 -9.08 -9.48
CA LYS A 65 -22.16 -10.06 -10.17
C LYS A 65 -22.26 -11.40 -9.43
N ASN A 66 -21.31 -11.72 -8.54
CA ASN A 66 -21.28 -12.99 -7.82
C ASN A 66 -21.90 -12.92 -6.41
N SER A 67 -22.46 -11.76 -6.02
CA SER A 67 -23.06 -11.53 -4.70
C SER A 67 -24.43 -12.22 -4.48
N SER A 68 -24.95 -12.97 -5.46
CA SER A 68 -26.30 -13.54 -5.44
C SER A 68 -26.40 -15.05 -5.68
N SER A 69 -25.32 -15.83 -5.59
CA SER A 69 -25.42 -17.29 -5.81
C SER A 69 -25.04 -18.11 -4.58
N THR A 70 -26.06 -18.61 -3.89
CA THR A 70 -25.96 -19.83 -3.07
C THR A 70 -25.96 -21.03 -4.02
N ALA A 71 -24.80 -21.65 -4.27
CA ALA A 71 -24.71 -22.98 -4.89
C ALA A 71 -23.37 -23.66 -4.54
N PRO A 72 -23.33 -25.01 -4.40
CA PRO A 72 -22.27 -25.73 -3.71
C PRO A 72 -20.99 -25.93 -4.55
N MET A 73 -19.91 -26.19 -3.81
CA MET A 73 -18.54 -26.50 -4.22
C MET A 73 -18.48 -27.52 -5.37
N MET A 74 -17.91 -27.09 -6.51
CA MET A 74 -17.14 -28.00 -7.38
C MET A 74 -15.70 -27.51 -7.42
N GLU A 75 -14.85 -28.37 -6.90
CA GLU A 75 -13.39 -28.32 -6.96
C GLU A 75 -12.97 -28.31 -8.44
N LEU A 76 -12.23 -27.29 -8.85
CA LEU A 76 -11.46 -27.31 -10.09
C LEU A 76 -10.00 -27.11 -9.73
N GLU A 77 -9.27 -28.21 -9.82
CA GLU A 77 -7.84 -28.32 -9.56
C GLU A 77 -7.05 -27.33 -10.45
N PRO A 78 -6.05 -26.59 -9.92
CA PRO A 78 -5.17 -25.79 -10.75
C PRO A 78 -4.02 -26.65 -11.28
N THR A 79 -3.98 -26.85 -12.59
CA THR A 79 -2.81 -27.35 -13.31
C THR A 79 -1.65 -26.37 -13.10
N GLN A 80 -0.60 -26.81 -12.42
CA GLN A 80 0.64 -26.06 -12.27
C GLN A 80 1.45 -26.14 -13.58
N GLN A 81 1.83 -25.00 -14.14
CA GLN A 81 2.94 -24.88 -15.06
C GLN A 81 3.84 -23.72 -14.62
N PRO A 82 5.13 -23.95 -14.34
CA PRO A 82 6.04 -22.91 -13.87
C PRO A 82 6.71 -22.24 -15.08
N GLU A 83 6.49 -20.94 -15.27
CA GLU A 83 7.29 -20.15 -16.21
C GLU A 83 8.14 -19.13 -15.45
N ARG A 84 9.44 -19.15 -15.80
CA ARG A 84 10.55 -18.53 -15.08
C ARG A 84 10.63 -17.02 -15.33
N GLU A 85 11.04 -16.34 -14.27
CA GLU A 85 11.52 -14.97 -14.13
C GLU A 85 12.41 -14.47 -15.29
N PRO A 86 12.44 -13.14 -15.51
CA PRO A 86 13.71 -12.45 -15.70
C PRO A 86 14.05 -11.59 -14.48
N ARG A 87 15.19 -11.91 -13.85
CA ARG A 87 15.86 -11.09 -12.83
C ARG A 87 16.07 -9.67 -13.33
N SER A 88 15.57 -8.69 -12.59
CA SER A 88 16.01 -7.29 -12.67
C SER A 88 16.51 -6.82 -11.31
N PRO A 89 17.50 -5.90 -11.28
CA PRO A 89 18.37 -5.72 -10.12
C PRO A 89 17.68 -5.00 -8.97
N ALA A 90 17.92 -5.47 -7.74
CA ALA A 90 17.42 -4.87 -6.52
C ALA A 90 17.95 -3.43 -6.32
N PRO A 91 17.10 -2.45 -5.96
CA PRO A 91 17.58 -1.18 -5.42
C PRO A 91 18.22 -1.41 -4.05
N GLN A 92 19.38 -0.80 -3.83
CA GLN A 92 20.17 -0.94 -2.62
C GLN A 92 19.36 -0.52 -1.38
N LYS A 93 19.17 -1.48 -0.47
CA LYS A 93 18.56 -1.26 0.85
C LYS A 93 19.43 -0.28 1.63
N GLN A 94 18.86 0.84 2.07
CA GLN A 94 19.49 1.66 3.10
C GLN A 94 19.46 0.87 4.42
N ASP A 95 20.64 0.71 5.01
CA ASP A 95 20.87 -0.01 6.27
C ASP A 95 20.33 0.83 7.43
N LEU A 96 19.03 0.68 7.72
CA LEU A 96 18.44 1.06 9.00
C LEU A 96 18.84 -0.01 10.01
N SER A 97 19.32 0.37 11.19
CA SER A 97 19.79 -0.60 12.18
C SER A 97 18.70 -1.61 12.50
N GLU A 98 19.06 -2.89 12.69
CA GLU A 98 18.13 -3.98 13.04
C GLU A 98 17.24 -3.68 14.26
N SER A 99 17.64 -2.71 15.09
CA SER A 99 16.91 -2.25 16.26
C SER A 99 15.76 -1.29 15.91
N GLU A 100 15.94 -0.42 14.91
CA GLU A 100 14.91 0.55 14.49
C GLU A 100 13.83 -0.09 13.62
N GLN A 101 14.15 -1.16 12.89
CA GLN A 101 13.17 -1.91 12.09
C GLN A 101 12.14 -2.67 12.95
N LYS A 102 12.40 -2.90 14.24
CA LYS A 102 11.45 -3.58 15.13
C LYS A 102 10.23 -2.75 15.49
N ASP A 103 10.28 -1.43 15.33
CA ASP A 103 9.20 -0.51 15.75
C ASP A 103 8.29 -0.07 14.60
N PHE A 104 8.52 -0.57 13.39
CA PHE A 104 7.74 -0.19 12.22
C PHE A 104 7.31 -1.40 11.41
N CYS A 105 6.03 -1.43 11.05
CA CYS A 105 5.57 -2.35 10.03
C CYS A 105 6.00 -1.83 8.66
N GLY A 106 6.47 -2.72 7.78
CA GLY A 106 6.67 -2.42 6.37
C GLY A 106 5.35 -2.23 5.60
N PRO A 107 5.39 -2.18 4.26
CA PRO A 107 4.18 -2.07 3.46
C PRO A 107 3.24 -3.27 3.73
N PRO A 108 1.95 -3.03 4.02
CA PRO A 108 0.98 -4.11 4.20
C PRO A 108 0.82 -4.91 2.90
N ARG A 109 0.49 -6.20 3.03
CA ARG A 109 0.23 -7.06 1.86
C ARG A 109 -0.86 -6.48 0.95
N THR A 110 -0.75 -6.73 -0.34
CA THR A 110 -1.80 -6.38 -1.31
C THR A 110 -2.99 -7.33 -1.17
N VAL A 111 -4.20 -6.81 -1.39
CA VAL A 111 -5.42 -7.62 -1.51
C VAL A 111 -5.98 -7.41 -2.91
N ALA A 112 -6.37 -8.50 -3.58
CA ALA A 112 -6.94 -8.41 -4.92
C ALA A 112 -8.20 -7.53 -4.92
N HIS A 113 -8.27 -6.62 -5.89
CA HIS A 113 -9.37 -5.67 -6.07
C HIS A 113 -9.60 -4.74 -4.86
N ALA A 114 -8.52 -4.39 -4.15
CA ALA A 114 -8.59 -3.44 -3.05
C ALA A 114 -7.37 -2.53 -3.00
N SER A 115 -7.62 -1.28 -2.63
CA SER A 115 -6.64 -0.25 -2.32
C SER A 115 -6.65 0.06 -0.82
N ILE A 116 -5.57 0.66 -0.32
CA ILE A 116 -5.46 1.07 1.08
C ILE A 116 -5.82 2.54 1.21
N SER A 117 -6.66 2.84 2.20
CA SER A 117 -6.90 4.21 2.62
C SER A 117 -5.73 4.64 3.52
N LEU A 118 -4.94 5.60 3.06
CA LEU A 118 -3.80 6.11 3.82
C LEU A 118 -4.24 6.69 5.17
N PRO A 119 -3.37 6.62 6.19
CA PRO A 119 -3.65 7.24 7.47
C PRO A 119 -3.65 8.76 7.31
N GLN A 120 -4.50 9.45 8.07
CA GLN A 120 -4.59 10.92 8.03
C GLN A 120 -3.35 11.61 8.61
N GLN A 121 -2.53 10.90 9.39
CA GLN A 121 -1.39 11.49 10.08
C GLN A 121 -0.08 10.86 9.63
N HIS A 122 0.89 11.72 9.32
CA HIS A 122 2.22 11.36 8.87
C HIS A 122 3.30 11.92 9.78
N TYR A 123 4.49 11.32 9.78
CA TYR A 123 5.57 11.65 10.71
C TYR A 123 6.89 11.95 9.99
N VAL A 124 7.73 12.79 10.61
CA VAL A 124 9.06 13.11 10.06
C VAL A 124 9.86 11.84 9.88
N GLY A 125 10.56 11.71 8.74
CA GLY A 125 11.27 10.50 8.33
C GLY A 125 10.42 9.55 7.50
N GLN A 126 9.09 9.70 7.47
CA GLN A 126 8.22 8.82 6.69
C GLN A 126 8.41 9.03 5.18
N VAL A 127 8.49 7.92 4.45
CA VAL A 127 8.55 7.88 2.99
C VAL A 127 7.21 7.39 2.45
N LEU A 128 6.64 8.16 1.52
CA LEU A 128 5.45 7.79 0.73
C LEU A 128 5.89 7.45 -0.68
N HIS A 129 5.51 6.27 -1.15
CA HIS A 129 5.65 5.84 -2.54
C HIS A 129 4.37 6.12 -3.30
N PHE A 130 4.53 6.65 -4.50
CA PHE A 130 3.47 6.99 -5.42
C PHE A 130 3.63 6.14 -6.67
N LYS A 131 2.52 5.60 -7.17
CA LYS A 131 2.47 4.87 -8.44
C LYS A 131 1.24 5.33 -9.22
N CYS A 132 1.44 5.74 -10.47
CA CYS A 132 0.31 6.11 -11.32
C CYS A 132 -0.61 4.91 -11.52
N GLN A 133 -1.91 5.18 -11.50
CA GLN A 133 -2.95 4.19 -11.78
C GLN A 133 -2.91 3.80 -13.25
N ALA A 134 -3.37 2.57 -13.54
CA ALA A 134 -3.44 2.06 -14.90
C ALA A 134 -4.29 3.00 -15.78
N GLY A 135 -3.75 3.39 -16.94
CA GLY A 135 -4.41 4.33 -17.86
C GLY A 135 -4.03 5.80 -17.66
N TYR A 136 -3.36 6.14 -16.54
CA TYR A 136 -2.79 7.46 -16.25
C TYR A 136 -1.25 7.43 -16.18
N ASP A 137 -0.66 6.34 -16.61
CA ASP A 137 0.77 6.04 -16.61
C ASP A 137 1.42 6.26 -17.99
N LYS A 138 0.82 7.11 -18.83
CA LYS A 138 1.27 7.35 -20.22
C LYS A 138 2.59 8.12 -20.32
N ARG A 139 3.02 8.81 -19.26
CA ARG A 139 4.25 9.59 -19.22
C ARG A 139 5.13 9.12 -18.06
N ALA A 140 6.41 8.91 -18.35
CA ALA A 140 7.40 8.64 -17.31
C ALA A 140 7.81 9.93 -16.58
N PRO A 141 8.17 9.87 -15.29
CA PRO A 141 8.16 8.67 -14.44
C PRO A 141 6.74 8.31 -13.95
N THR A 142 6.45 7.00 -13.94
CA THR A 142 5.15 6.44 -13.53
C THR A 142 5.10 6.10 -12.04
N SER A 143 6.22 6.25 -11.34
CA SER A 143 6.33 6.08 -9.90
C SER A 143 7.38 7.02 -9.33
N GLY A 144 7.27 7.31 -8.03
CA GLY A 144 8.19 8.17 -7.31
C GLY A 144 7.97 8.09 -5.81
N SER A 145 8.70 8.88 -5.04
CA SER A 145 8.51 8.96 -3.59
C SER A 145 8.61 10.38 -3.07
N ARG A 146 7.96 10.62 -1.92
CA ARG A 146 8.18 11.80 -1.08
C ARG A 146 8.64 11.36 0.29
N THR A 147 9.62 12.06 0.84
CA THR A 147 10.01 11.90 2.24
C THR A 147 9.57 13.13 3.00
N CYS A 148 8.99 12.95 4.19
CA CYS A 148 8.78 14.06 5.08
C CYS A 148 10.08 14.36 5.84
N ARG A 149 10.61 15.56 5.68
CA ARG A 149 11.89 15.99 6.27
C ARG A 149 11.69 17.19 7.17
N GLU A 150 12.57 17.30 8.16
CA GLU A 150 12.71 18.47 9.00
C GLU A 150 14.08 19.09 8.73
N VAL A 151 14.10 20.34 8.25
CA VAL A 151 15.35 21.08 7.98
C VAL A 151 15.22 22.46 8.61
N ASN A 152 16.19 22.83 9.46
CA ASN A 152 16.20 24.10 10.20
C ASN A 152 14.88 24.39 10.94
N GLY A 153 14.31 23.36 11.59
CA GLY A 153 13.04 23.45 12.32
C GLY A 153 11.78 23.54 11.46
N LYS A 154 11.89 23.46 10.12
CA LYS A 154 10.74 23.45 9.20
C LYS A 154 10.48 22.03 8.69
N ILE A 155 9.25 21.55 8.88
CA ILE A 155 8.79 20.23 8.43
C ILE A 155 8.09 20.36 7.07
N PHE A 156 8.50 19.60 6.07
CA PHE A 156 7.91 19.60 4.72
C PHE A 156 8.11 18.27 3.99
N TRP A 157 7.26 18.01 2.99
CA TRP A 157 7.43 16.91 2.04
C TRP A 157 8.41 17.30 0.93
N THR A 158 9.32 16.39 0.57
CA THR A 158 10.18 16.58 -0.61
C THR A 158 9.33 16.68 -1.89
N SER A 159 9.90 17.27 -2.93
CA SER A 159 9.27 17.31 -4.26
C SER A 159 9.03 15.90 -4.79
N LEU A 160 8.00 15.77 -5.63
CA LEU A 160 7.67 14.55 -6.34
C LEU A 160 7.52 14.90 -7.81
N ASP A 161 8.39 14.33 -8.63
CA ASP A 161 8.47 14.66 -10.05
C ASP A 161 7.69 13.65 -10.90
N ILE A 162 6.49 13.27 -10.45
CA ILE A 162 5.56 12.44 -11.22
C ILE A 162 4.35 13.27 -11.66
N ARG A 163 3.83 12.98 -12.84
CA ARG A 163 2.57 13.52 -13.34
C ARG A 163 1.77 12.41 -14.00
N CYS A 164 0.76 11.92 -13.30
CA CYS A 164 -0.12 10.87 -13.82
C CYS A 164 -1.15 11.50 -14.74
N THR A 165 -1.08 11.18 -16.03
CA THR A 165 -1.92 11.74 -17.10
C THR A 165 -2.32 10.64 -18.07
N ASN A 166 -3.52 10.74 -18.63
CA ASN A 166 -4.02 9.80 -19.64
C ASN A 166 -3.47 10.06 -21.06
N GLY A 167 -2.56 11.02 -21.23
CA GLY A 167 -1.83 11.27 -22.47
C GLY A 167 -2.61 11.97 -23.58
N SER A 168 -3.61 12.79 -23.25
CA SER A 168 -4.21 13.75 -24.20
C SER A 168 -3.27 14.91 -24.51
#